data_AF-A0A1S1U7B6-F1
#
_entry.id   AF-A0A1S1U7B6-F1
#
_cell.length_a   1.000
_cell.length_b   1.000
_cell.length_c   1.000
_cell.angle_alpha   90.00
_cell.angle_beta   90.00
_cell.angle_gamma   90.00
#
_symmetry.space_group_name_H-M   'P 1'
#
loop_
_entity.id
_entity.type
_entity.pdbx_description
1 polymer ?
#
loop_
_entity_poly.entity_id
_entity_poly.type
_entity_poly.pdbx_seq_one_letter_code
_entity_poly.pdbx_strand_id
1 'polypeptide(L)' 'MTRPLPYRRGGYVSEFTRFIDAYLQAHPEAQASQRLGWRIYWERPVNFDAWRRSSNDSVPEPPYHYD' A
#
# COMPACT_ATOMS: atom_id res chain seq x y z
N MET A 1 7.77 -2.24 -21.35
CA MET A 1 6.79 -3.00 -22.16
C MET A 1 5.99 -3.90 -21.23
N THR A 2 4.84 -3.45 -20.75
CA THR A 2 3.99 -4.20 -19.79
C THR A 2 3.16 -5.21 -20.57
N ARG A 3 3.42 -6.51 -20.39
CA ARG A 3 2.70 -7.56 -21.11
C ARG A 3 1.28 -7.68 -20.53
N PRO A 4 0.20 -7.55 -21.35
CA PRO A 4 -1.16 -7.66 -20.83
C PRO A 4 -1.41 -9.07 -20.30
N LEU A 5 -2.08 -9.16 -19.15
CA LEU A 5 -2.46 -10.43 -18.53
C LEU A 5 -3.48 -11.17 -19.42
N PRO A 6 -3.43 -12.51 -19.49
CA PRO A 6 -4.14 -13.31 -20.50
C PRO A 6 -5.67 -13.35 -20.36
N TYR A 7 -6.26 -12.71 -19.33
CA TYR A 7 -7.72 -12.64 -19.17
C TYR A 7 -8.40 -11.64 -20.11
N ARG A 8 -7.64 -10.89 -20.93
CA ARG A 8 -8.16 -9.92 -21.90
C ARG A 8 -8.77 -10.55 -23.18
N ARG A 9 -9.44 -11.71 -23.06
CA ARG A 9 -10.36 -12.19 -24.09
C ARG A 9 -11.79 -11.79 -23.68
N GLY A 10 -12.25 -10.67 -24.25
CA GLY A 10 -13.63 -10.15 -24.25
C GLY A 10 -14.58 -10.64 -23.13
N GLY A 11 -14.47 -10.06 -21.94
CA GLY A 11 -15.39 -10.25 -20.83
C GLY A 11 -15.87 -8.90 -20.26
N TYR A 12 -16.78 -8.93 -19.28
CA TYR A 12 -17.22 -7.73 -18.56
C TYR A 12 -16.03 -7.04 -17.88
N VAL A 13 -15.93 -5.73 -18.06
CA VAL A 13 -14.98 -4.86 -17.34
C VAL A 13 -15.81 -3.93 -16.47
N SER A 14 -15.53 -3.92 -15.17
CA SER A 14 -16.27 -3.06 -14.24
C SER A 14 -16.03 -1.58 -14.54
N GLU A 15 -16.99 -0.74 -14.18
CA GLU A 15 -16.84 0.71 -14.31
C GLU A 15 -15.65 1.23 -13.48
N PHE A 16 -15.41 0.63 -12.32
CA PHE A 16 -14.23 0.93 -11.49
C PHE A 16 -12.92 0.65 -12.21
N THR A 17 -12.80 -0.50 -12.90
CA THR A 17 -11.59 -0.82 -13.67
C THR A 17 -11.39 0.20 -14.79
N ARG A 18 -12.45 0.56 -15.53
CA ARG A 18 -12.37 1.58 -16.58
C ARG A 18 -11.94 2.94 -16.03
N PHE A 19 -12.50 3.33 -14.88
CA PHE A 19 -12.15 4.57 -14.20
C PHE A 19 -10.68 4.59 -13.78
N ILE A 20 -10.21 3.54 -13.10
CA ILE A 20 -8.80 3.46 -12.65
C ILE A 20 -7.85 3.48 -13.85
N ASP A 21 -8.16 2.74 -14.92
CA ASP A 21 -7.35 2.72 -16.13
C ASP A 21 -7.25 4.12 -16.75
N ALA A 22 -8.37 4.83 -16.88
CA ALA A 22 -8.40 6.19 -17.41
C ALA A 22 -7.64 7.18 -16.51
N TYR A 23 -7.83 7.10 -15.20
CA TYR A 23 -7.13 7.93 -14.22
C TYR A 23 -5.61 7.72 -14.30
N LEU A 24 -5.13 6.47 -14.32
CA LEU A 24 -3.70 6.17 -14.38
C LEU A 24 -3.05 6.55 -15.72
N GLN A 25 -3.84 6.65 -16.80
CA GLN A 25 -3.37 7.20 -18.08
C GLN A 25 -3.23 8.73 -18.03
N ALA A 26 -4.21 9.42 -17.42
CA ALA A 26 -4.20 10.87 -17.28
C ALA A 26 -3.16 11.37 -16.24
N HIS A 27 -2.83 10.54 -15.24
CA HIS A 27 -1.99 10.89 -14.10
C HIS A 27 -0.79 9.93 -13.95
N PRO A 28 0.22 9.99 -14.84
CA PRO A 28 1.42 9.14 -14.72
C PRO A 28 2.19 9.33 -13.40
N GLU A 29 2.09 10.51 -12.79
CA GLU A 29 2.64 10.83 -11.47
C GLU A 29 2.05 9.95 -10.36
N ALA A 30 0.79 9.52 -10.49
CA ALA A 30 0.15 8.65 -9.50
C ALA A 30 0.90 7.31 -9.36
N GLN A 31 1.40 6.76 -10.47
CA GLN A 31 2.20 5.54 -10.42
C GLN A 31 3.57 5.76 -9.77
N ALA A 32 4.18 6.94 -9.97
CA ALA A 32 5.43 7.30 -9.30
C ALA A 32 5.22 7.44 -7.79
N SER A 33 4.16 8.12 -7.38
CA SER A 33 3.77 8.28 -5.97
C SER A 33 3.43 6.93 -5.32
N GLN A 34 2.72 6.04 -6.00
CA GLN A 34 2.45 4.68 -5.50
C GLN A 34 3.74 3.91 -5.23
N ARG A 35 4.69 3.92 -6.18
CA ARG A 35 6.00 3.27 -5.99
C ARG A 35 6.78 3.89 -4.84
N LEU A 36 6.80 5.22 -4.73
CA LEU A 36 7.47 5.91 -3.64
C LEU A 36 6.86 5.56 -2.28
N GLY A 37 5.53 5.60 -2.16
CA GLY A 37 4.82 5.25 -0.94
C GLY A 37 5.07 3.81 -0.51
N TRP A 38 5.07 2.87 -1.47
CA TRP A 38 5.43 1.47 -1.21
C TRP A 38 6.85 1.37 -0.62
N ARG A 39 7.84 2.05 -1.21
CA ARG A 39 9.22 2.04 -0.71
C ARG A 39 9.33 2.66 0.69
N ILE A 40 8.66 3.78 0.95
CA ILE A 40 8.65 4.43 2.26
C ILE A 40 8.18 3.47 3.36
N TYR A 41 7.16 2.67 3.09
CA TYR A 41 6.62 1.75 4.08
C TYR A 41 7.42 0.46 4.19
N TRP A 42 7.71 -0.18 3.04
CA TRP A 42 8.28 -1.52 2.99
C TRP A 42 9.81 -1.56 3.04
N GLU A 43 10.49 -0.53 2.54
CA GLU A 43 11.96 -0.43 2.59
C GLU A 43 12.44 0.39 3.80
N ARG A 44 11.54 0.76 4.71
CA ARG A 44 11.91 1.56 5.89
C ARG A 44 12.94 0.82 6.73
N PRO A 45 14.13 1.39 7.00
CA PRO A 45 15.07 0.77 7.91
C PRO A 45 14.46 0.71 9.31
N VAL A 46 14.44 -0.48 9.89
CA VAL A 46 13.99 -0.70 11.27
C VAL A 46 15.23 -0.82 12.15
N ASN A 47 15.32 0.05 13.17
CA ASN A 47 16.28 -0.13 14.24
C ASN A 47 15.72 -1.18 15.22
N PHE A 48 16.17 -2.41 15.10
CA PHE A 48 15.67 -3.53 15.91
C PHE A 48 15.96 -3.38 17.40
N ASP A 49 17.03 -2.71 17.79
CA ASP A 49 17.33 -2.47 19.20
C ASP A 49 16.38 -1.43 19.80
N ALA A 50 16.10 -0.34 19.07
CA ALA A 50 15.09 0.62 19.48
C ALA A 50 13.70 -0.01 19.56
N TRP A 51 13.36 -0.87 18.59
CA TRP A 51 12.10 -1.61 18.59
C TRP A 51 11.98 -2.56 19.79
N ARG A 52 13.03 -3.31 20.11
CA ARG A 52 13.06 -4.20 21.28
C ARG A 52 12.94 -3.43 22.61
N ARG A 53 13.64 -2.29 22.74
CA ARG A 53 13.52 -1.43 23.93
C ARG A 53 12.10 -0.89 24.09
N SER A 54 11.52 -0.36 23.01
CA SER A 54 10.13 0.11 23.03
C SER A 54 9.14 -1.00 23.41
N SER A 55 9.39 -2.24 22.98
CA SER A 55 8.55 -3.39 23.36
C SER A 55 8.70 -3.76 24.83
N ASN A 56 9.91 -3.64 25.40
CA ASN A 56 10.17 -3.93 26.81
C ASN A 56 9.66 -2.82 27.74
N ASP A 57 9.67 -1.57 27.28
CA ASP A 57 9.20 -0.40 28.02
C ASP A 57 7.67 -0.19 27.89
N SER A 58 6.99 -1.02 27.09
CA SER A 58 5.54 -0.93 26.89
C SER A 58 4.80 -1.45 28.12
N VAL A 59 3.88 -0.63 28.64
CA VAL A 59 2.95 -1.04 29.71
C VAL A 59 1.74 -1.75 29.08
N PRO A 60 1.26 -2.88 29.63
CA PRO A 60 0.06 -3.52 29.14
C PRO A 60 -1.13 -2.56 29.18
N GLU A 61 -1.86 -2.46 28.07
CA GLU A 61 -3.11 -1.71 28.03
C GLU A 61 -4.10 -2.34 29.02
N PRO A 62 -4.72 -1.57 29.91
CA PRO A 62 -5.73 -2.09 30.81
C PRO A 62 -6.91 -2.67 29.99
N PRO A 63 -7.55 -3.76 30.47
CA PRO A 63 -8.60 -4.46 29.72
C PRO A 63 -9.87 -3.64 29.49
N TYR A 64 -9.99 -2.46 30.08
CA TYR A 64 -11.14 -1.58 29.95
C TYR A 64 -10.67 -0.19 29.49
N HIS A 65 -10.97 0.12 28.23
CA HIS A 65 -10.91 1.49 27.74
C HIS A 65 -12.18 2.24 28.16
N TYR A 66 -12.02 3.47 28.63
CA TYR A 66 -13.12 4.41 28.76
C TYR A 66 -13.09 5.32 27.52
N ASP A 67 -14.11 5.21 26.68
CA ASP A 67 -14.37 6.14 25.57
C ASP A 67 -15.06 7.42 26.06
#